data_AF-A2RWM3-F1
#
_entry.id   AF-A2RWM3-F1
#
_cell.length_a   1.000
_cell.length_b   1.000
_cell.length_c   1.000
_cell.angle_alpha   90.00
_cell.angle_beta   90.00
_cell.angle_gamma   90.00
#
_symmetry.space_group_name_H-M   'P 1'
#
loop_
_entity.id
_entity.type
_entity.pdbx_description
1 polymer ?
#
loop_
_entity_poly.entity_id
_entity_poly.type
_entity_poly.pdbx_seq_one_letter_code
_entity_poly.pdbx_strand_id
1 'polypeptide(L)'
;MASHAAHHASGWAAGLVAAALVAQAGAAGPWHVYSLAAFAAGVAGGTAPDWLEIAWWRRTRRLWVTHRTITHWGVGWAALLAFAYRSLGHRHPWAAPLFGFACGGLVHLIADWPNPLGVPWLWKRHSLNWWNSGHCDLIVVAAAWAGALWLAQAAWGHAAPLAHWLGWLRTV
;
A
#
# COMPACT_ATOMS: atom_id res chain seq x y z
N MET A 1 14.23 -8.89 -5.71
CA MET A 1 13.59 -7.64 -6.09
C MET A 1 12.46 -8.06 -6.95
N ALA A 2 11.25 -7.76 -6.50
CA ALA A 2 10.14 -7.82 -7.44
C ALA A 2 10.47 -6.83 -8.57
N SER A 3 10.06 -7.11 -9.80
CA SER A 3 10.27 -6.13 -10.87
C SER A 3 9.53 -4.82 -10.57
N HIS A 4 9.96 -3.74 -11.23
CA HIS A 4 9.24 -2.47 -11.20
C HIS A 4 7.75 -2.65 -11.57
N ALA A 5 7.43 -3.55 -12.52
CA ALA A 5 6.05 -3.87 -12.88
C ALA A 5 5.28 -4.54 -11.73
N ALA A 6 5.91 -5.45 -11.00
CA ALA A 6 5.31 -6.08 -9.84
C ALA A 6 5.06 -5.08 -8.69
N HIS A 7 6.00 -4.17 -8.43
CA HIS A 7 5.81 -3.09 -7.45
C HIS A 7 4.65 -2.17 -7.83
N HIS A 8 4.57 -1.75 -9.10
CA HIS A 8 3.41 -0.98 -9.59
C HIS A 8 2.11 -1.76 -9.42
N ALA A 9 2.02 -2.99 -9.91
CA ALA A 9 0.80 -3.80 -9.85
C ALA A 9 0.36 -4.08 -8.41
N SER A 10 1.30 -4.33 -7.49
CA SER A 10 1.01 -4.49 -6.06
C SER A 10 0.63 -3.16 -5.38
N GLY A 11 1.15 -2.03 -5.87
CA GLY A 11 0.72 -0.69 -5.46
C GLY A 11 -0.73 -0.38 -5.82
N TRP A 12 -1.21 -0.82 -6.99
CA TRP A 12 -2.64 -0.75 -7.36
C TRP A 12 -3.52 -1.56 -6.40
N ALA A 13 -3.11 -2.78 -6.06
CA ALA A 13 -3.80 -3.61 -5.08
C ALA A 13 -3.82 -2.96 -3.68
N ALA A 14 -2.69 -2.36 -3.26
CA ALA A 14 -2.59 -1.63 -2.00
C ALA A 14 -3.51 -0.40 -1.97
N GLY A 15 -3.59 0.36 -3.08
CA GLY A 15 -4.50 1.48 -3.24
C GLY A 15 -5.96 1.07 -3.09
N LEU A 16 -6.36 -0.06 -3.71
CA LEU A 16 -7.71 -0.61 -3.58
C LEU A 16 -8.05 -0.93 -2.11
N VAL A 17 -7.15 -1.63 -1.41
CA VAL A 17 -7.32 -1.95 0.02
C VAL A 17 -7.45 -0.67 0.84
N ALA A 18 -6.56 0.30 0.62
CA ALA A 18 -6.59 1.56 1.36
C ALA A 18 -7.91 2.31 1.18
N ALA A 19 -8.42 2.40 -0.05
CA ALA A 19 -9.69 3.07 -0.35
C ALA A 19 -10.87 2.39 0.35
N ALA A 20 -10.90 1.04 0.33
CA ALA A 20 -11.92 0.24 0.99
C ALA A 20 -11.90 0.42 2.52
N LEU A 21 -10.72 0.38 3.14
CA LEU A 21 -10.55 0.56 4.58
C LEU A 21 -10.87 2.00 5.02
N VAL A 22 -10.49 3.01 4.24
CA VAL A 22 -10.87 4.42 4.50
C VAL A 22 -12.38 4.60 4.44
N ALA A 23 -13.05 3.94 3.49
CA ALA A 23 -14.51 3.97 3.41
C ALA A 23 -15.16 3.25 4.60
N GLN A 24 -14.67 2.07 4.96
CA GLN A 24 -15.15 1.32 6.11
C GLN A 24 -14.97 2.08 7.43
N ALA A 25 -13.87 2.82 7.59
CA ALA A 25 -13.61 3.66 8.75
C ALA A 25 -14.48 4.93 8.82
N GLY A 26 -15.41 5.14 7.87
CA GLY A 26 -16.24 6.34 7.80
C GLY A 26 -15.44 7.62 7.44
N ALA A 27 -14.23 7.46 6.89
CA ALA A 27 -13.32 8.54 6.55
C ALA A 27 -13.24 8.81 5.04
N ALA A 28 -14.21 8.29 4.26
CA ALA A 28 -14.29 8.49 2.81
C ALA A 28 -14.40 9.97 2.38
N GLY A 29 -14.84 10.85 3.28
CA GLY A 29 -15.09 12.25 2.99
C GLY A 29 -16.30 12.46 2.06
N PRO A 30 -16.60 13.72 1.70
CA PRO A 30 -17.66 14.05 0.76
C PRO A 30 -17.41 13.36 -0.58
N TRP A 31 -18.45 12.76 -1.17
CA TRP A 31 -18.38 12.13 -2.50
C TRP A 31 -17.25 11.10 -2.65
N HIS A 32 -16.82 10.47 -1.55
CA HIS A 32 -15.70 9.51 -1.51
C HIS A 32 -14.33 10.07 -1.94
N VAL A 33 -14.15 11.40 -1.93
CA VAL A 33 -12.92 12.05 -2.39
C VAL A 33 -11.68 11.59 -1.61
N TYR A 34 -11.81 11.29 -0.32
CA TYR A 34 -10.69 10.82 0.49
C TYR A 34 -10.38 9.35 0.25
N SER A 35 -11.36 8.52 -0.10
CA SER A 35 -11.10 7.15 -0.57
C SER A 35 -10.36 7.16 -1.90
N LEU A 36 -10.71 8.06 -2.83
CA LEU A 36 -9.99 8.23 -4.09
C LEU A 36 -8.56 8.75 -3.87
N ALA A 37 -8.39 9.70 -2.95
CA ALA A 37 -7.08 10.20 -2.57
C ALA A 37 -6.21 9.11 -1.93
N ALA A 38 -6.79 8.28 -1.05
CA ALA A 38 -6.12 7.13 -0.47
C ALA A 38 -5.71 6.11 -1.54
N PHE A 39 -6.58 5.84 -2.52
CA PHE A 39 -6.26 4.97 -3.65
C PHE A 39 -5.04 5.48 -4.42
N ALA A 40 -5.10 6.72 -4.92
CA ALA A 40 -4.03 7.31 -5.72
C ALA A 40 -2.71 7.39 -4.94
N ALA A 41 -2.78 7.76 -3.66
CA ALA A 41 -1.62 7.79 -2.79
C ALA A 41 -1.05 6.38 -2.53
N GLY A 42 -1.88 5.35 -2.44
CA GLY A 42 -1.42 3.95 -2.32
C GLY A 42 -0.70 3.45 -3.57
N VAL A 43 -1.17 3.81 -4.76
CA VAL A 43 -0.44 3.54 -6.01
C VAL A 43 0.93 4.21 -5.98
N ALA A 44 0.99 5.50 -5.62
CA ALA A 44 2.24 6.24 -5.51
C ALA A 44 3.18 5.67 -4.42
N GLY A 45 2.60 5.21 -3.30
CA GLY A 45 3.29 4.57 -2.19
C GLY A 45 3.95 3.25 -2.59
N GLY A 46 3.32 2.49 -3.48
CA GLY A 46 3.82 1.19 -3.97
C GLY A 46 5.20 1.25 -4.65
N THR A 47 5.64 2.43 -5.08
CA THR A 47 6.98 2.66 -5.62
C THR A 47 7.79 3.69 -4.82
N ALA A 48 7.21 4.23 -3.74
CA ALA A 48 7.83 5.27 -2.93
C ALA A 48 9.17 4.91 -2.33
N PRO A 49 9.39 3.70 -1.79
CA PRO A 49 10.71 3.33 -1.29
C PRO A 49 11.83 3.54 -2.32
N ASP A 50 11.60 3.23 -3.60
CA ASP A 50 12.61 3.37 -4.64
C ASP A 50 12.90 4.84 -4.97
N TRP A 51 11.86 5.63 -5.27
CA TRP A 51 12.09 7.01 -5.73
C TRP A 51 12.37 8.00 -4.61
N LEU A 52 11.98 7.71 -3.37
CA LEU A 52 12.32 8.55 -2.21
C LEU A 52 13.82 8.52 -1.91
N GLU A 53 14.58 7.53 -2.36
CA GLU A 53 16.05 7.48 -2.21
C GLU A 53 16.79 8.21 -3.35
N ILE A 54 16.05 8.65 -4.37
CA ILE A 54 16.62 9.31 -5.55
C ILE A 54 16.80 10.81 -5.29
N ALA A 55 18.02 11.30 -5.47
CA ALA A 55 18.35 12.73 -5.47
C ALA A 55 18.00 13.35 -6.83
N TRP A 56 16.70 13.56 -7.10
CA TRP A 56 16.19 14.12 -8.36
C TRP A 56 16.75 15.50 -8.70
N TRP A 57 17.25 16.23 -7.69
CA TRP A 57 17.87 17.55 -7.82
C TRP A 57 19.35 17.52 -8.21
N ARG A 58 20.00 16.34 -8.28
CA ARG A 58 21.42 16.21 -8.64
C ARG A 58 21.59 15.73 -10.08
N ARG A 59 22.50 16.38 -10.83
CA ARG A 59 22.86 15.97 -12.20
C ARG A 59 23.71 14.69 -12.24
N THR A 60 24.56 14.45 -11.25
CA THR A 60 25.42 13.26 -11.13
C THR A 60 25.25 12.61 -9.75
N ARG A 61 25.33 11.27 -9.68
CA ARG A 61 25.02 10.45 -8.49
C ARG A 61 23.64 10.78 -7.88
N ARG A 62 22.58 10.34 -8.56
CA ARG A 62 21.16 10.54 -8.21
C ARG A 62 20.69 9.77 -6.97
N LEU A 63 21.55 9.47 -6.01
CA LEU A 63 21.19 8.84 -4.73
C LEU A 63 21.62 9.79 -3.61
N TRP A 64 20.68 10.25 -2.78
CA TRP A 64 21.03 11.03 -1.59
C TRP A 64 21.24 10.13 -0.38
N VAL A 65 20.70 8.91 -0.42
CA VAL A 65 20.94 7.83 0.53
C VAL A 65 21.25 6.55 -0.26
N THR A 66 22.08 5.67 0.30
CA THR A 66 22.33 4.34 -0.27
C THR A 66 21.00 3.62 -0.50
N HIS A 67 20.82 3.03 -1.68
CA HIS A 67 19.58 2.36 -2.02
C HIS A 67 19.28 1.19 -1.05
N ARG A 68 17.99 0.99 -0.71
CA ARG A 68 17.48 0.00 0.24
C ARG A 68 17.92 0.22 1.68
N THR A 69 17.96 1.47 2.13
CA THR A 69 18.33 1.79 3.52
C THR A 69 17.16 2.42 4.25
N ILE A 70 17.10 3.75 4.30
CA ILE A 70 16.19 4.51 5.16
C ILE A 70 14.73 4.28 4.74
N THR A 71 14.44 4.31 3.45
CA THR A 71 13.05 4.21 2.96
C THR A 71 12.58 2.77 2.84
N HIS A 72 13.46 1.79 3.02
CA HIS A 72 13.11 0.37 3.03
C HIS A 72 12.98 -0.15 4.46
N TRP A 73 12.89 0.74 5.45
CA TRP A 73 12.77 0.37 6.85
C TRP A 73 11.33 0.01 7.20
N GLY A 74 11.07 -1.28 7.42
CA GLY A 74 9.72 -1.83 7.60
C GLY A 74 8.98 -1.23 8.78
N VAL A 75 9.67 -1.03 9.91
CA VAL A 75 9.10 -0.34 11.08
C VAL A 75 8.69 1.09 10.75
N GLY A 76 9.42 1.80 9.89
CA GLY A 76 9.06 3.16 9.48
C GLY A 76 7.70 3.19 8.79
N TRP A 77 7.47 2.30 7.83
CA TRP A 77 6.18 2.19 7.12
C TRP A 77 5.06 1.67 8.01
N ALA A 78 5.33 0.69 8.88
CA ALA A 78 4.33 0.19 9.83
C ALA A 78 3.91 1.27 10.84
N ALA A 79 4.87 2.07 11.35
CA ALA A 79 4.60 3.20 12.23
C ALA A 79 3.81 4.30 11.51
N LEU A 80 4.18 4.61 10.26
CA LEU A 80 3.45 5.58 9.43
C LEU A 80 2.00 5.13 9.18
N LEU A 81 1.80 3.85 8.87
CA LEU A 81 0.49 3.26 8.65
C LEU A 81 -0.36 3.31 9.92
N ALA A 82 0.20 2.92 11.06
CA ALA A 82 -0.50 2.95 12.35
C ALA A 82 -0.87 4.39 12.75
N PHE A 83 0.04 5.35 12.56
CA PHE A 83 -0.23 6.76 12.79
C PHE A 83 -1.36 7.26 11.88
N ALA A 84 -1.26 7.04 10.57
CA ALA A 84 -2.26 7.48 9.60
C ALA A 84 -3.63 6.87 9.88
N TYR A 85 -3.69 5.58 10.24
CA TYR A 85 -4.93 4.88 10.60
C TYR A 85 -5.59 5.52 11.83
N ARG A 86 -4.81 5.81 12.88
CA ARG A 86 -5.34 6.51 14.07
C ARG A 86 -5.84 7.92 13.72
N SER A 87 -5.16 8.60 12.81
CA SER A 87 -5.56 9.93 12.34
C SER A 87 -6.85 9.95 11.52
N LEU A 88 -7.29 8.82 10.94
CA LEU A 88 -8.59 8.72 10.25
C LEU A 88 -9.75 9.06 11.20
N GLY A 89 -9.68 8.61 12.46
CA GLY A 89 -10.70 8.89 13.49
C GLY A 89 -10.83 10.37 13.85
N HIS A 90 -9.79 11.17 13.62
CA HIS A 90 -9.77 12.61 13.87
C HIS A 90 -10.19 13.44 12.65
N ARG A 91 -10.60 12.80 11.55
CA ARG A 91 -11.09 13.44 10.31
C ARG A 91 -10.13 14.47 9.70
N HIS A 92 -8.83 14.28 9.88
CA HIS A 92 -7.84 15.12 9.21
C HIS A 92 -7.85 14.86 7.70
N PRO A 93 -7.84 15.90 6.84
CA PRO A 93 -7.93 15.73 5.38
C PRO A 93 -6.71 15.00 4.78
N TRP A 94 -5.57 15.04 5.46
CA TRP A 94 -4.34 14.35 5.06
C TRP A 94 -4.29 12.88 5.51
N ALA A 95 -5.16 12.43 6.43
CA ALA A 95 -5.05 11.11 7.02
C ALA A 95 -5.30 9.98 6.00
N ALA A 96 -6.32 10.13 5.16
CA ALA A 96 -6.66 9.17 4.11
C ALA A 96 -5.56 9.01 3.04
N PRO A 97 -5.05 10.08 2.39
CA PRO A 97 -3.94 9.93 1.46
C PRO A 97 -2.66 9.42 2.15
N LEU A 98 -2.36 9.83 3.39
CA LEU A 98 -1.21 9.31 4.13
C LEU A 98 -1.35 7.80 4.42
N PHE A 99 -2.55 7.36 4.79
CA PHE A 99 -2.85 5.95 5.02
C PHE A 99 -2.69 5.12 3.74
N GLY A 100 -3.20 5.63 2.62
CA GLY A 100 -2.98 5.04 1.30
C GLY A 100 -1.51 4.90 0.97
N PHE A 101 -0.76 6.01 1.06
CA PHE A 101 0.68 6.03 0.80
C PHE A 101 1.43 5.02 1.66
N ALA A 102 1.09 4.92 2.95
CA ALA A 102 1.70 3.97 3.87
C ALA A 102 1.36 2.51 3.53
N CYS A 103 0.13 2.22 3.09
CA CYS A 103 -0.26 0.89 2.60
C CYS A 103 0.59 0.49 1.40
N GLY A 104 0.74 1.38 0.42
CA GLY A 104 1.57 1.14 -0.76
C GLY A 104 3.03 0.85 -0.41
N GLY A 105 3.65 1.69 0.42
CA GLY A 105 5.03 1.50 0.85
C GLY A 105 5.23 0.20 1.63
N LEU A 106 4.29 -0.16 2.51
CA LEU A 106 4.37 -1.43 3.24
C LEU A 106 4.24 -2.65 2.29
N VAL A 107 3.31 -2.61 1.33
CA VAL A 107 3.15 -3.68 0.33
C VAL A 107 4.40 -3.82 -0.55
N HIS A 108 5.05 -2.70 -0.90
CA HIS A 108 6.34 -2.74 -1.59
C HIS A 108 7.37 -3.56 -0.80
N LEU A 109 7.52 -3.29 0.50
CA LEU A 109 8.46 -4.00 1.36
C LEU A 109 8.08 -5.48 1.52
N ILE A 110 6.78 -5.79 1.65
CA ILE A 110 6.31 -7.19 1.71
C ILE A 110 6.64 -7.93 0.41
N ALA A 111 6.45 -7.29 -0.75
CA ALA A 111 6.79 -7.86 -2.05
C ALA A 111 8.30 -8.14 -2.19
N ASP A 112 9.13 -7.35 -1.50
CA ASP A 112 10.58 -7.47 -1.51
C ASP A 112 11.13 -8.47 -0.48
N TRP A 113 10.33 -8.85 0.52
CA TRP A 113 10.73 -9.71 1.63
C TRP A 113 11.11 -11.16 1.24
N PRO A 114 10.43 -11.80 0.25
CA PRO A 114 10.81 -13.13 -0.24
C PRO A 114 12.19 -13.22 -0.89
N ASN A 115 12.74 -12.08 -1.33
CA ASN A 115 14.00 -12.02 -2.07
C ASN A 115 15.24 -12.10 -1.15
N PRO A 116 16.35 -12.73 -1.58
CA PRO A 116 17.60 -12.87 -0.79
C PRO A 116 18.18 -11.58 -0.19
N LEU A 117 17.99 -10.41 -0.82
CA LEU A 117 18.48 -9.14 -0.27
C LEU A 117 17.77 -8.71 1.02
N GLY A 118 16.54 -9.21 1.22
CA GLY A 118 15.71 -8.96 2.38
C GLY A 118 15.32 -7.49 2.58
N VAL A 119 14.59 -7.26 3.66
CA VAL A 119 14.11 -5.94 4.10
C VAL A 119 14.56 -5.70 5.54
N PRO A 120 15.07 -4.51 5.88
CA PRO A 120 15.38 -4.16 7.25
C PRO A 120 14.09 -3.86 8.02
N TRP A 121 13.63 -4.83 8.82
CA TRP A 121 12.40 -4.67 9.61
C TRP A 121 12.66 -3.96 10.95
N LEU A 122 13.63 -4.43 11.73
CA LEU A 122 14.02 -3.86 13.03
C LEU A 122 15.46 -3.30 12.93
N TRP A 123 16.43 -3.95 13.57
CA TRP A 123 17.85 -3.58 13.51
C TRP A 123 18.65 -4.36 12.47
N LYS A 124 18.10 -5.47 11.95
CA LYS A 124 18.75 -6.34 10.97
C LYS A 124 17.85 -6.53 9.76
N ARG A 125 18.47 -6.77 8.61
CA ARG A 125 17.78 -7.25 7.41
C ARG A 125 17.29 -8.66 7.65
N HIS A 126 16.05 -8.92 7.26
CA HIS A 126 15.48 -10.26 7.26
C HIS A 126 15.01 -10.59 5.84
N SER A 127 15.35 -11.79 5.39
CA SER A 127 14.93 -12.34 4.10
C SER A 127 14.34 -13.72 4.36
N LEU A 128 13.26 -14.04 3.64
CA LEU A 128 12.71 -15.39 3.64
C LEU A 128 13.49 -16.32 2.69
N ASN A 129 14.27 -15.74 1.76
CA ASN A 129 15.08 -16.44 0.76
C ASN A 129 14.30 -17.53 -0.01
N TRP A 130 13.05 -17.24 -0.38
CA TRP A 130 12.16 -18.20 -1.03
C TRP A 130 12.43 -18.36 -2.53
N TRP A 131 12.91 -17.30 -3.19
CA TRP A 131 13.25 -17.34 -4.61
C TRP A 131 14.24 -16.24 -5.01
N ASN A 132 14.89 -16.47 -6.15
CA ASN A 132 15.70 -15.45 -6.81
C ASN A 132 14.82 -14.36 -7.41
N SER A 133 15.37 -13.14 -7.42
CA SER A 133 14.74 -11.94 -7.98
C SER A 133 14.10 -12.16 -9.36
N GLY A 134 12.86 -11.67 -9.56
CA GLY A 134 12.18 -11.66 -10.86
C GLY A 134 11.53 -12.98 -11.34
N HIS A 135 11.74 -14.12 -10.65
CA HIS A 135 11.15 -15.39 -11.08
C HIS A 135 9.70 -15.62 -10.61
N CYS A 136 9.30 -14.96 -9.52
CA CYS A 136 8.00 -15.21 -8.86
C CYS A 136 7.14 -13.95 -8.75
N ASP A 137 7.38 -12.95 -9.60
CA ASP A 137 6.63 -11.70 -9.61
C ASP A 137 5.13 -11.91 -9.80
N LEU A 138 4.75 -12.87 -10.65
CA LEU A 138 3.35 -13.24 -10.87
C LEU A 138 2.69 -13.73 -9.59
N ILE A 139 3.40 -14.52 -8.77
CA ILE A 139 2.88 -15.04 -7.50
C ILE A 139 2.67 -13.88 -6.51
N VAL A 140 3.61 -12.96 -6.42
CA VAL A 140 3.50 -11.78 -5.56
C VAL A 140 2.32 -10.90 -5.98
N VAL A 141 2.19 -10.62 -7.26
CA VAL A 141 1.08 -9.81 -7.81
C VAL A 141 -0.25 -10.53 -7.59
N ALA A 142 -0.34 -11.82 -7.91
CA ALA A 142 -1.55 -12.60 -7.72
C ALA A 142 -1.96 -12.67 -6.24
N ALA A 143 -1.02 -12.88 -5.33
CA ALA A 143 -1.28 -12.89 -3.89
C ALA A 143 -1.71 -11.50 -3.39
N ALA A 144 -1.07 -10.42 -3.86
CA ALA A 144 -1.45 -9.06 -3.51
C ALA A 144 -2.88 -8.74 -3.96
N TRP A 145 -3.25 -9.09 -5.19
CA TRP A 145 -4.59 -8.89 -5.71
C TRP A 145 -5.63 -9.79 -5.06
N ALA A 146 -5.33 -11.07 -4.82
CA ALA A 146 -6.24 -11.98 -4.11
C ALA A 146 -6.51 -11.47 -2.68
N GLY A 147 -5.47 -11.06 -1.96
CA GLY A 147 -5.60 -10.45 -0.65
C GLY A 147 -6.37 -9.13 -0.70
N ALA A 148 -6.12 -8.29 -1.71
CA ALA A 148 -6.83 -7.03 -1.88
C ALA A 148 -8.32 -7.22 -2.15
N LEU A 149 -8.69 -8.15 -3.02
CA LEU A 149 -10.08 -8.47 -3.32
C LEU A 149 -10.78 -9.08 -2.10
N TRP A 150 -10.11 -9.95 -1.35
CA TRP A 150 -10.66 -10.52 -0.12
C TRP A 150 -10.88 -9.46 0.95
N LEU A 151 -9.90 -8.58 1.19
CA LEU A 151 -10.03 -7.47 2.15
C LEU A 151 -11.08 -6.46 1.71
N ALA A 152 -11.14 -6.11 0.42
CA ALA A 152 -12.15 -5.21 -0.12
C ALA A 152 -13.54 -5.83 0.02
N GLN A 153 -13.71 -7.11 -0.28
CA GLN A 153 -14.97 -7.82 -0.08
C GLN A 153 -15.38 -7.87 1.39
N ALA A 154 -14.44 -8.16 2.30
CA ALA A 154 -14.72 -8.17 3.74
C ALA A 154 -15.11 -6.77 4.24
N ALA A 155 -14.39 -5.73 3.80
CA ALA A 155 -14.72 -4.35 4.12
C ALA A 155 -16.10 -3.95 3.59
N TRP A 156 -16.45 -4.41 2.40
CA TRP A 156 -17.73 -4.19 1.73
C TRP A 156 -18.89 -4.95 2.39
N GLY A 157 -18.66 -6.21 2.80
CA GLY A 157 -19.67 -7.05 3.46
C GLY A 157 -20.14 -6.50 4.82
N HIS A 158 -19.32 -5.64 5.44
CA HIS A 158 -19.66 -4.94 6.68
C HIS A 158 -20.21 -3.51 6.44
N ALA A 159 -20.31 -3.05 5.19
CA ALA A 159 -20.90 -1.76 4.85
C ALA A 159 -22.42 -1.89 4.67
N ALA A 160 -23.16 -1.62 5.75
CA ALA A 160 -24.63 -1.62 5.79
C ALA A 160 -25.39 -0.86 4.65
N PRO A 161 -24.86 0.21 4.00
CA PRO A 161 -25.66 0.98 3.04
C PRO A 161 -25.95 0.24 1.72
N LEU A 162 -25.16 -0.76 1.34
CA LEU A 162 -25.27 -1.41 0.03
C LEU A 162 -26.25 -2.58 0.00
N ALA A 163 -26.54 -3.19 1.15
CA ALA A 163 -27.64 -4.13 1.30
C ALA A 163 -28.99 -3.46 0.98
N HIS A 164 -29.12 -2.15 1.28
CA HIS A 164 -30.30 -1.35 0.95
C HIS A 164 -30.40 -1.08 -0.56
N TRP A 165 -29.31 -0.67 -1.22
CA TRP A 165 -29.29 -0.39 -2.67
C TRP A 165 -29.40 -1.64 -3.56
N LEU A 166 -28.75 -2.75 -3.20
CA LEU A 166 -28.89 -4.03 -3.93
C LEU A 166 -30.21 -4.75 -3.59
N GLY A 167 -30.78 -4.49 -2.42
CA GLY A 167 -32.14 -4.92 -2.09
C GLY A 167 -33.16 -4.32 -3.05
N TRP A 168 -33.02 -3.04 -3.39
CA TRP A 168 -33.88 -2.37 -4.38
C TRP A 168 -33.79 -3.02 -5.77
N LEU A 169 -32.58 -3.35 -6.26
CA LEU A 169 -32.39 -4.01 -7.56
C LEU A 169 -32.90 -5.47 -7.62
N ARG A 170 -33.17 -6.11 -6.48
CA ARG A 170 -33.78 -7.45 -6.42
C ARG A 170 -35.31 -7.42 -6.37
N THR A 171 -35.91 -6.24 -6.23
CA THR A 171 -37.36 -6.04 -6.10
C THR A 171 -38.02 -5.37 -7.31
N VAL A 172 -37.25 -5.07 -8.36
CA VAL A 172 -37.74 -4.57 -9.67
C VAL A 172 -37.64 -5.66 -10.72
#